data_AF-A0A9E3IQ62-F1
#
_entry.id   AF-A0A9E3IQ62-F1
#
_cell.length_a   1.000
_cell.length_b   1.000
_cell.length_c   1.000
_cell.angle_alpha   90.00
_cell.angle_beta   90.00
_cell.angle_gamma   90.00
#
_symmetry.space_group_name_H-M   'P 1'
#
loop_
_entity.id
_entity.type
_entity.pdbx_description
1 polymer ?
#
loop_
_entity_poly.entity_id
_entity_poly.type
_entity_poly.pdbx_seq_one_letter_code
_entity_poly.pdbx_strand_id
1 'polypeptide(L)'
;MKIKTKSKKVNKQWLQDHANDPYVKQAQRDGFRARAAYKLSEIDEQFKLLRPGQLVVDLGSTPGAWSQYIRRKFAAGGAAVGELNGRIVALDILPMEPIEGVTFIQGDFREDEVLAQLNAAVNNEPVDV
;
A
#
# COMPACT_ATOMS: atom_id res chain seq x y z
N MET A 1 -8.11 28.95 -2.22
CA MET A 1 -6.98 29.36 -1.35
C MET A 1 -5.67 28.92 -1.99
N LYS A 2 -4.68 29.80 -2.20
CA LYS A 2 -3.35 29.43 -2.69
C LYS A 2 -2.46 29.04 -1.50
N ILE A 3 -2.14 27.75 -1.37
CA ILE A 3 -1.21 27.26 -0.35
C ILE A 3 0.21 27.67 -0.79
N LYS A 4 0.84 28.61 -0.09
CA LYS A 4 2.26 28.91 -0.25
C LYS A 4 3.07 27.84 0.47
N THR A 5 3.55 26.83 -0.26
CA THR A 5 4.56 25.89 0.24
C THR A 5 5.90 26.63 0.38
N LYS A 6 6.25 27.04 1.60
CA LYS A 6 7.64 27.37 1.94
C LYS A 6 8.45 26.09 1.71
N SER A 7 9.30 26.08 0.68
CA SER A 7 10.29 25.01 0.47
C SER A 7 11.12 24.87 1.75
N LYS A 8 10.85 23.82 2.53
CA LYS A 8 11.67 23.46 3.69
C LYS A 8 12.99 22.94 3.11
N LYS A 9 14.10 23.62 3.40
CA LYS A 9 15.45 23.11 3.11
C LYS A 9 15.50 21.65 3.55
N VAL A 10 15.70 20.75 2.59
CA VAL A 10 15.76 19.31 2.87
C VAL A 10 16.95 19.07 3.79
N ASN A 11 16.70 18.47 4.95
CA ASN A 11 17.74 18.19 5.93
C ASN A 11 18.68 17.12 5.34
N LYS A 12 19.90 17.51 4.99
CA LYS A 12 20.91 16.61 4.41
C LYS A 12 21.22 15.43 5.32
N GLN A 13 21.20 15.63 6.64
CA GLN A 13 21.43 14.56 7.61
C GLN A 13 20.30 13.53 7.54
N TRP A 14 19.04 13.97 7.52
CA TRP A 14 17.88 13.08 7.40
C TRP A 14 17.90 12.26 6.11
N LEU A 15 18.28 12.87 4.99
CA LEU A 15 18.44 12.13 3.72
C LEU A 15 19.52 11.05 3.83
N GLN A 16 20.62 11.36 4.51
CA GLN A 16 21.76 10.46 4.65
C GLN A 16 21.45 9.33 5.63
N ASP A 17 20.73 9.61 6.71
CA ASP A 17 20.24 8.61 7.66
C ASP A 17 19.21 7.69 6.98
N HIS A 18 18.28 8.26 6.22
CA HIS A 18 17.28 7.49 5.46
C HIS A 18 17.91 6.60 4.41
N ALA A 19 18.89 7.11 3.66
CA ALA A 19 19.62 6.33 2.66
C ALA A 19 20.48 5.22 3.27
N ASN A 20 20.93 5.40 4.52
CA ASN A 20 21.75 4.42 5.22
C ASN A 20 20.95 3.41 6.06
N ASP A 21 19.65 3.63 6.23
CA ASP A 21 18.75 2.73 6.93
C ASP A 21 18.78 1.31 6.32
N PRO A 22 19.18 0.28 7.09
CA PRO A 22 19.22 -1.11 6.63
C PRO A 22 17.89 -1.58 6.05
N TYR A 23 16.76 -1.15 6.60
CA TYR A 23 15.43 -1.57 6.13
C TYR A 23 15.03 -0.89 4.83
N VAL A 24 15.52 0.32 4.56
CA VAL A 24 15.32 0.98 3.24
C VAL A 24 16.08 0.20 2.17
N LYS A 25 17.34 -0.14 2.46
CA LYS A 25 18.17 -0.97 1.56
C LYS A 25 17.57 -2.36 1.36
N GLN A 26 17.07 -2.98 2.42
CA GLN A 26 16.44 -4.29 2.36
C GLN A 26 15.15 -4.24 1.53
N ALA A 27 14.30 -3.23 1.73
CA ALA A 27 13.08 -3.06 0.94
C ALA A 27 13.39 -2.94 -0.55
N GLN A 28 14.39 -2.14 -0.91
CA GLN A 28 14.83 -2.01 -2.30
C GLN A 28 15.32 -3.34 -2.89
N ARG A 29 16.14 -4.10 -2.14
CA ARG A 29 16.61 -5.43 -2.56
C ARG A 29 15.47 -6.42 -2.75
N ASP A 30 14.48 -6.37 -1.87
CA ASP A 30 13.31 -7.25 -1.90
C ASP A 30 12.24 -6.73 -2.89
N GLY A 31 12.48 -5.62 -3.59
CA GLY A 31 11.55 -5.04 -4.57
C GLY A 31 10.31 -4.39 -3.96
N PHE A 32 10.35 -4.03 -2.67
CA PHE A 32 9.32 -3.23 -2.01
C PHE A 32 9.61 -1.73 -2.17
N ARG A 33 8.54 -0.95 -2.34
CA ARG A 33 8.61 0.51 -2.53
C ARG A 33 8.99 1.27 -1.26
N ALA A 34 8.75 0.68 -0.09
CA ALA A 34 9.12 1.27 1.19
C ALA A 34 9.36 0.22 2.27
N ARG A 35 10.18 0.56 3.28
CA ARG A 35 10.40 -0.26 4.49
C ARG A 35 9.14 -0.53 5.31
N ALA A 36 8.03 0.19 5.05
CA ALA A 36 6.76 -0.03 5.70
C ALA A 36 6.19 -1.44 5.44
N ALA A 37 6.56 -2.09 4.33
CA ALA A 37 6.18 -3.48 4.05
C ALA A 37 6.54 -4.42 5.21
N TYR A 38 7.70 -4.21 5.87
CA TYR A 38 8.12 -5.04 7.00
C TYR A 38 7.25 -4.86 8.24
N LYS A 39 6.62 -3.70 8.43
CA LYS A 39 5.69 -3.50 9.55
C LYS A 39 4.45 -4.37 9.37
N LEU A 40 3.89 -4.40 8.15
CA LEU A 40 2.75 -5.25 7.86
C LEU A 40 3.13 -6.73 7.91
N SER A 41 4.33 -7.09 7.44
CA SER A 41 4.79 -8.49 7.52
C SER A 41 4.93 -8.96 8.96
N GLU A 42 5.51 -8.15 9.85
CA GLU A 42 5.61 -8.48 11.27
C GLU A 42 4.23 -8.63 11.93
N ILE A 43 3.29 -7.73 11.63
CA ILE A 43 1.89 -7.81 12.10
C ILE A 43 1.23 -9.10 11.59
N ASP A 44 1.32 -9.39 10.30
CA ASP A 44 0.73 -10.59 9.71
C ASP A 44 1.37 -11.88 10.25
N GLU A 45 2.68 -11.90 10.46
CA GLU A 45 3.38 -13.04 11.04
C GLU A 45 2.89 -13.36 12.45
N GLN A 46 2.66 -12.32 13.27
CA GLN A 46 2.19 -12.46 14.64
C GLN A 46 0.70 -12.82 14.71
N PHE A 47 -0.15 -12.16 13.94
CA PHE A 47 -1.61 -12.24 14.10
C PHE A 47 -2.32 -13.08 13.03
N LYS A 48 -1.60 -13.52 11.99
CA LYS A 48 -2.17 -14.22 10.83
C LYS A 48 -3.34 -13.44 10.23
N LEU A 49 -3.15 -12.13 10.13
CA LEU A 49 -4.15 -11.15 9.72
C LEU A 49 -4.62 -11.41 8.27
N LEU A 50 -3.68 -11.73 7.38
CA LEU A 50 -3.89 -11.85 5.95
C LEU A 50 -3.89 -13.32 5.50
N ARG A 51 -4.97 -13.71 4.82
CA ARG A 51 -5.20 -15.03 4.24
C ARG A 51 -5.64 -14.89 2.78
N PRO A 52 -5.07 -15.68 1.85
CA PRO A 52 -5.56 -15.72 0.47
C PRO A 52 -7.08 -15.97 0.42
N GLY A 53 -7.76 -15.29 -0.50
CA GLY A 53 -9.21 -15.30 -0.66
C GLY A 53 -9.93 -14.13 0.00
N GLN A 54 -9.24 -13.34 0.83
CA GLN A 54 -9.83 -12.16 1.48
C GLN A 54 -10.00 -10.97 0.52
N LEU A 55 -10.91 -10.08 0.88
CA LEU A 55 -11.03 -8.72 0.37
C LEU A 55 -10.38 -7.74 1.34
N VAL A 56 -9.33 -7.05 0.90
CA VAL A 56 -8.53 -6.14 1.73
C VAL A 56 -8.59 -4.71 1.21
N VAL A 57 -8.75 -3.74 2.11
CA VAL A 57 -8.70 -2.30 1.82
C VAL A 57 -7.47 -1.63 2.46
N ASP A 58 -6.56 -1.11 1.63
CA ASP A 58 -5.35 -0.39 2.05
C ASP A 58 -5.57 1.14 1.99
N LEU A 59 -5.85 1.77 3.14
CA LEU A 59 -6.12 3.21 3.25
C LEU A 59 -4.83 4.00 3.56
N GLY A 60 -4.58 5.07 2.80
CA GLY A 60 -3.31 5.81 2.90
C GLY A 60 -2.15 5.01 2.30
N SER A 61 -2.44 4.36 1.18
CA SER A 61 -1.59 3.32 0.60
C SER A 61 -0.31 3.83 -0.05
N THR A 62 -0.19 5.11 -0.43
CA THR A 62 0.99 5.61 -1.17
C THR A 62 2.27 5.47 -0.33
N PRO A 63 3.36 4.85 -0.86
CA PRO A 63 3.61 4.52 -2.27
C PRO A 63 3.20 3.10 -2.71
N GLY A 64 2.52 2.32 -1.87
CA GLY A 64 1.95 1.02 -2.19
C GLY A 64 2.67 -0.17 -1.57
N ALA A 65 3.51 0.06 -0.54
CA ALA A 65 4.35 -0.99 0.04
C ALA A 65 3.54 -2.10 0.74
N TRP A 66 2.43 -1.74 1.40
CA TRP A 66 1.52 -2.71 2.04
C TRP A 66 0.74 -3.48 0.98
N SER A 67 0.15 -2.78 0.00
CA SER A 67 -0.43 -3.38 -1.20
C SER A 67 0.50 -4.37 -1.91
N GLN A 68 1.81 -4.08 -2.05
CA GLN A 68 2.78 -5.03 -2.61
C GLN A 68 2.93 -6.29 -1.74
N TYR A 69 2.98 -6.14 -0.42
CA TYR A 69 3.07 -7.28 0.50
C TYR A 69 1.82 -8.17 0.40
N ILE A 70 0.62 -7.57 0.48
CA ILE A 70 -0.66 -8.27 0.35
C ILE A 70 -0.73 -8.99 -1.01
N ARG A 71 -0.35 -8.31 -2.09
CA ARG A 71 -0.33 -8.90 -3.44
C ARG A 71 0.56 -10.14 -3.50
N ARG A 72 1.76 -10.11 -2.93
CA ARG A 72 2.64 -11.28 -2.89
C ARG A 72 2.04 -12.38 -2.01
N LYS A 73 1.45 -12.03 -0.86
CA LYS A 73 0.82 -12.98 0.06
C LYS A 73 -0.33 -13.76 -0.59
N PHE A 74 -1.12 -13.10 -1.44
CA PHE A 74 -2.29 -13.68 -2.09
C PHE A 74 -1.99 -14.41 -3.40
N ALA A 75 -0.78 -14.27 -3.94
CA ALA A 75 -0.35 -15.05 -5.10
C ALA A 75 0.10 -16.46 -4.70
N ALA A 76 -0.14 -17.40 -5.61
CA ALA A 76 0.48 -18.72 -5.54
C ALA A 76 2.02 -18.59 -5.50
N GLY A 77 2.65 -19.15 -4.48
CA GLY A 77 4.12 -19.16 -4.34
C GLY A 77 4.76 -17.79 -4.09
N GLY A 78 4.01 -16.74 -3.75
CA GLY A 78 4.58 -15.42 -3.41
C GLY A 78 4.89 -14.51 -4.59
N ALA A 79 4.44 -14.85 -5.80
CA ALA A 79 4.74 -14.11 -7.02
C ALA A 79 4.19 -12.67 -7.00
N ALA A 80 4.89 -11.73 -7.63
CA ALA A 80 4.42 -10.34 -7.75
C ALA A 80 3.37 -10.13 -8.86
N VAL A 81 3.25 -11.09 -9.78
CA VAL A 81 2.41 -11.05 -11.00
C VAL A 81 1.67 -12.38 -11.18
N GLY A 82 0.65 -12.40 -12.03
CA GLY A 82 -0.19 -13.58 -12.29
C GLY A 82 -1.45 -13.66 -11.42
N GLU A 83 -2.02 -14.87 -11.33
CA GLU A 83 -3.29 -15.12 -10.62
C GLU A 83 -3.24 -14.65 -9.17
N LEU A 84 -4.33 -14.01 -8.74
CA LEU A 84 -4.51 -13.46 -7.41
C LEU A 84 -5.67 -14.17 -6.72
N ASN A 85 -5.42 -14.80 -5.57
CA ASN A 85 -6.49 -15.36 -4.75
C ASN A 85 -6.94 -14.32 -3.72
N GLY A 86 -8.01 -13.59 -4.04
CA GLY A 86 -8.56 -12.50 -3.23
C GLY A 86 -8.65 -11.19 -4.02
N ARG A 87 -9.00 -10.11 -3.32
CA ARG A 87 -9.14 -8.78 -3.92
C ARG A 87 -8.46 -7.74 -3.04
N ILE A 88 -7.80 -6.78 -3.69
CA ILE A 88 -7.07 -5.71 -3.01
C ILE A 88 -7.55 -4.39 -3.59
N VAL A 89 -8.09 -3.53 -2.73
CA VAL A 89 -8.45 -2.15 -3.08
C VAL A 89 -7.59 -1.21 -2.27
N ALA A 90 -6.89 -0.31 -2.93
CA ALA A 90 -6.00 0.66 -2.31
C ALA A 90 -6.53 2.07 -2.56
N LEU A 91 -6.41 2.95 -1.56
CA LEU A 91 -6.91 4.31 -1.63
C LEU A 91 -5.89 5.28 -1.05
N ASP A 92 -5.61 6.37 -1.76
CA ASP A 92 -4.82 7.49 -1.26
C ASP A 92 -5.15 8.79 -2.00
N ILE A 93 -4.88 9.93 -1.37
CA ILE A 93 -4.97 11.26 -2.00
C ILE A 93 -3.83 11.45 -3.01
N LEU A 94 -2.65 10.90 -2.69
CA LEU A 94 -1.48 10.95 -3.52
C LEU A 94 -1.51 9.85 -4.59
N PRO A 95 -0.96 10.08 -5.79
CA PRO A 95 -0.85 9.03 -6.79
C PRO A 95 0.24 8.04 -6.40
N MET A 96 0.09 6.79 -6.86
CA MET A 96 1.16 5.80 -6.83
C MET A 96 1.22 5.01 -8.14
N GLU A 97 2.40 4.45 -8.44
CA GLU A 97 2.56 3.56 -9.58
C GLU A 97 1.61 2.35 -9.45
N PRO A 98 0.97 1.87 -10.52
CA PRO A 98 0.09 0.71 -10.45
C PRO A 98 0.78 -0.54 -9.89
N ILE A 99 0.03 -1.38 -9.20
CA ILE A 99 0.46 -2.71 -8.75
C ILE A 99 -0.51 -3.71 -9.37
N GLU A 100 0.02 -4.73 -10.04
CA GLU A 100 -0.82 -5.74 -10.68
C GLU A 100 -1.75 -6.42 -9.67
N GLY A 101 -3.03 -6.56 -10.04
CA GLY A 101 -4.06 -7.15 -9.19
C GLY A 101 -4.55 -6.25 -8.05
N VAL A 102 -4.07 -5.00 -7.95
CA VAL A 102 -4.55 -4.01 -6.98
C VAL A 102 -5.40 -2.96 -7.70
N THR A 103 -6.65 -2.79 -7.27
CA THR A 103 -7.48 -1.68 -7.72
C THR A 103 -7.11 -0.43 -6.93
N PHE A 104 -6.68 0.63 -7.60
CA PHE A 104 -6.30 1.88 -6.92
C PHE A 104 -7.33 2.99 -7.17
N ILE A 105 -7.77 3.63 -6.09
CA ILE A 105 -8.64 4.79 -6.09
C ILE A 105 -7.82 5.98 -5.61
N GLN A 106 -7.61 6.97 -6.48
CA GLN A 106 -6.97 8.21 -6.08
C GLN A 106 -8.03 9.22 -5.63
N GLY A 107 -8.02 9.59 -4.36
CA GLY A 107 -8.96 10.55 -3.80
C GLY A 107 -8.88 10.68 -2.28
N ASP A 108 -9.57 11.69 -1.76
CA ASP A 108 -9.75 11.86 -0.32
C ASP A 108 -10.91 10.97 0.16
N PHE A 109 -10.62 10.02 1.05
CA PHE A 109 -11.61 9.07 1.57
C PHE A 109 -12.80 9.73 2.31
N ARG A 110 -12.69 11.03 2.62
CA ARG A 110 -13.76 11.81 3.25
C ARG A 110 -14.79 12.32 2.25
N GLU A 111 -14.52 12.22 0.96
CA GLU A 111 -15.43 12.67 -0.10
C GLU A 111 -16.40 11.56 -0.49
N ASP A 112 -17.69 11.90 -0.62
CA ASP A 112 -18.76 10.95 -0.95
C ASP A 112 -18.52 10.22 -2.28
N GLU A 113 -17.92 10.91 -3.26
CA GLU A 113 -17.56 10.31 -4.55
C GLU A 113 -16.54 9.18 -4.39
N VAL A 114 -15.53 9.37 -3.54
CA VAL A 114 -14.47 8.39 -3.29
C VAL A 114 -15.04 7.21 -2.51
N LEU A 115 -15.92 7.47 -1.54
CA LEU A 115 -16.65 6.43 -0.84
C LEU A 115 -17.53 5.60 -1.78
N ALA A 116 -18.22 6.24 -2.74
CA ALA A 116 -19.00 5.54 -3.75
C ALA A 116 -18.14 4.66 -4.66
N GLN A 117 -16.97 5.15 -5.07
CA GLN A 117 -15.99 4.36 -5.83
C GLN A 117 -15.48 3.17 -5.04
N LEU A 118 -15.17 3.35 -3.75
CA LEU A 118 -14.73 2.27 -2.86
C LEU A 118 -15.82 1.21 -2.71
N ASN A 119 -17.06 1.62 -2.44
CA ASN A 119 -18.22 0.71 -2.34
C ASN A 119 -18.45 -0.09 -3.62
N ALA A 120 -18.29 0.55 -4.78
CA ALA A 120 -18.35 -0.13 -6.07
C ALA A 120 -17.19 -1.12 -6.25
N ALA A 121 -15.96 -0.75 -5.90
CA ALA A 121 -14.78 -1.63 -6.01
C ALA A 121 -14.86 -2.87 -5.11
N VAL A 122 -15.44 -2.73 -3.91
CA VAL A 122 -15.67 -3.86 -3.00
C VAL A 122 -16.94 -4.66 -3.35
N ASN A 123 -17.73 -4.23 -4.35
CA ASN A 123 -19.02 -4.81 -4.72
C ASN A 123 -20.07 -4.81 -3.59
N ASN A 124 -20.01 -3.87 -2.66
CA ASN A 124 -20.79 -3.88 -1.41
C ASN A 124 -20.64 -5.17 -0.58
N GLU A 125 -19.57 -5.93 -0.78
CA GLU A 125 -19.23 -7.08 0.07
C GLU A 125 -18.55 -6.59 1.37
N PRO A 126 -18.70 -7.34 2.48
CA PRO A 126 -17.96 -7.03 3.70
C PRO A 126 -16.45 -7.13 3.46
N VAL A 127 -15.71 -6.12 3.91
CA VAL A 127 -14.25 -6.10 3.87
C VAL A 127 -13.70 -6.96 5.02
N ASP A 128 -12.75 -7.84 4.72
CA ASP A 128 -12.14 -8.73 5.71
C ASP A 128 -11.06 -8.03 6.55
N VAL A 129 -10.29 -7.13 5.90
CA VAL A 129 -9.15 -6.40 6.48
C VAL A 129 -9.10 -4.97 5.97
#